data_AF-A0A7W4XZM3-F1
#
_entry.id   AF-A0A7W4XZM3-F1
#
_cell.length_a   1.000
_cell.length_b   1.000
_cell.length_c   1.000
_cell.angle_alpha   90.00
_cell.angle_beta   90.00
_cell.angle_gamma   90.00
#
_symmetry.space_group_name_H-M   'P 1'
#
loop_
_entity.id
_entity.type
_entity.pdbx_description
1 polymer ?
#
loop_
_entity_poly.entity_id
_entity_poly.type
_entity_poly.pdbx_seq_one_letter_code
_entity_poly.pdbx_strand_id
1 'polypeptide(L)'
;MRDPHADPSMQHLAITVPGDAGRRAHDWLRERVRVLAHAGSTLLEASAGWQAQSVYFRAPDGTVLELIARRRLAGDLGDTAFGPQALLAVSEVGLAVPDVAVAATRLERALGLRAFGGPPSSSFGAVGDDEGLLVLVRTGRTWFPTRDAVAGPEEVHVRISGTPAGSIDVNGLATVTGGSPTGQA
;
A
#
# COMPACT_ATOMS: atom_id res chain seq x y z
N MET A 1 16.89 9.47 15.25
CA MET A 1 16.40 9.92 16.57
C MET A 1 14.99 10.45 16.33
N ARG A 2 13.96 9.86 16.95
CA ARG A 2 12.58 10.33 16.81
C ARG A 2 12.47 11.71 17.45
N ASP A 3 11.82 12.67 16.79
CA ASP A 3 11.33 13.86 17.48
C ASP A 3 10.17 13.39 18.38
N PRO A 4 10.32 13.43 19.72
CA PRO A 4 9.30 12.93 20.63
C PRO A 4 8.00 13.77 20.58
N HIS A 5 8.00 14.91 19.88
CA HIS A 5 6.85 15.81 19.74
C HIS A 5 6.15 15.72 18.38
N ALA A 6 6.71 14.98 17.41
CA ALA A 6 6.01 14.76 16.15
C ALA A 6 4.88 13.75 16.34
N ASP A 7 3.68 14.13 15.91
CA ASP A 7 2.55 13.22 15.83
C ASP A 7 2.91 12.02 14.93
N PRO A 8 2.44 10.81 15.28
CA PRO A 8 2.73 9.63 14.46
C PRO A 8 2.08 9.78 13.08
N SER A 9 2.83 9.41 12.04
CA SER A 9 2.31 9.27 10.68
C SER A 9 1.08 8.38 10.67
N MET A 10 0.06 8.87 9.98
CA MET A 10 -1.21 8.22 9.70
C MET A 10 -1.17 7.48 8.35
N GLN A 11 0.02 7.27 7.78
CA GLN A 11 0.19 6.69 6.46
C GLN A 11 0.30 5.17 6.46
N HIS A 12 -0.05 4.57 5.33
CA HIS A 12 0.26 3.20 4.98
C HIS A 12 0.96 3.14 3.63
N LEU A 13 2.02 2.32 3.55
CA LEU A 13 2.73 2.01 2.31
C LEU A 13 3.02 0.52 2.24
N ALA A 14 2.89 -0.07 1.05
CA ALA A 14 3.39 -1.41 0.78
C ALA A 14 4.51 -1.39 -0.26
N ILE A 15 5.48 -2.27 -0.07
CA ILE A 15 6.59 -2.51 -0.97
C ILE A 15 6.43 -3.92 -1.53
N THR A 16 6.31 -4.02 -2.86
CA THR A 16 6.29 -5.31 -3.55
C THR A 16 7.64 -6.00 -3.40
N VAL A 17 7.57 -7.31 -3.12
CA VAL A 17 8.68 -8.26 -3.19
C VAL A 17 8.33 -9.38 -4.19
N PRO A 18 9.31 -10.21 -4.63
CA PRO A 18 9.03 -11.34 -5.52
C PRO A 18 7.89 -12.24 -5.00
N GLY A 19 7.08 -12.74 -5.93
CA GLY A 19 5.83 -13.46 -5.60
C GLY A 19 6.04 -14.74 -4.78
N ASP A 20 7.20 -15.38 -4.95
CA ASP A 20 7.64 -16.59 -4.25
C ASP A 20 8.41 -16.31 -2.94
N ALA A 21 8.52 -15.04 -2.53
CA ALA A 21 9.40 -14.62 -1.44
C ALA A 21 8.67 -14.29 -0.12
N GLY A 22 7.34 -14.36 -0.04
CA GLY A 22 6.57 -13.89 1.14
C GLY A 22 7.08 -14.42 2.49
N ARG A 23 7.29 -15.74 2.60
CA ARG A 23 7.88 -16.35 3.82
C ARG A 23 9.31 -15.88 4.08
N ARG A 24 10.15 -15.80 3.04
CA ARG A 24 11.55 -15.36 3.19
C ARG A 24 11.65 -13.88 3.58
N ALA A 25 10.79 -13.03 3.02
CA ALA A 25 10.67 -11.62 3.39
C ALA A 25 10.27 -11.48 4.87
N HIS A 26 9.28 -12.25 5.32
CA HIS A 26 8.88 -12.30 6.73
C HIS A 26 10.02 -12.74 7.65
N ASP A 27 10.70 -13.84 7.33
CA ASP A 27 11.75 -14.40 8.19
C ASP A 27 12.98 -13.47 8.25
N TRP A 28 13.31 -12.80 7.14
CA TRP A 28 14.33 -11.75 7.11
C TRP A 28 13.93 -10.51 7.93
N LEU A 29 12.67 -10.06 7.81
CA LEU A 29 12.23 -8.82 8.43
C LEU A 29 12.11 -8.94 9.96
N ARG A 30 11.61 -10.08 10.48
CA ARG A 30 11.39 -10.29 11.92
C ARG A 30 12.67 -10.29 12.76
N GLU A 31 13.83 -10.54 12.16
CA GLU A 31 15.14 -10.46 12.81
C GLU A 31 15.59 -9.00 13.05
N ARG A 32 14.95 -8.05 12.37
CA ARG A 32 15.38 -6.64 12.30
C ARG A 32 14.39 -5.70 12.96
N VAL A 33 13.09 -5.98 12.83
CA VAL A 33 12.01 -5.16 13.38
C VAL A 33 10.90 -6.03 13.96
N ARG A 34 10.11 -5.43 14.87
CA ARG A 34 8.89 -6.07 15.36
C ARG A 34 7.83 -6.07 14.25
N VAL A 35 7.55 -7.27 13.73
CA VAL A 35 6.44 -7.50 12.81
C VAL A 35 5.10 -7.51 13.56
N LEU A 36 4.04 -7.09 12.88
CA LEU A 36 2.69 -6.98 13.42
C LEU A 36 1.91 -8.27 13.18
N ALA A 37 1.15 -8.68 14.18
CA ALA A 37 0.33 -9.89 14.12
C ALA A 37 -1.15 -9.57 13.93
N HIS A 38 -1.83 -10.42 13.18
CA HIS A 38 -3.28 -10.48 13.10
C HIS A 38 -3.75 -11.90 13.37
N ALA A 39 -4.73 -12.07 14.26
CA ALA A 39 -5.28 -13.39 14.64
C ALA A 39 -4.20 -14.43 14.99
N GLY A 40 -3.09 -14.01 15.60
CA GLY A 40 -1.99 -14.88 16.01
C GLY A 40 -0.94 -15.18 14.92
N SER A 41 -1.11 -14.70 13.69
CA SER A 41 -0.11 -14.84 12.62
C SER A 41 0.56 -13.51 12.29
N THR A 42 1.84 -13.56 11.93
CA THR A 42 2.63 -12.41 11.41
C THR A 42 2.93 -12.50 9.91
N LEU A 43 2.70 -13.68 9.31
CA LEU A 43 2.67 -13.86 7.86
C LEU A 43 1.21 -14.03 7.44
N LEU A 44 0.66 -13.03 6.76
CA LEU A 44 -0.76 -12.92 6.49
C LEU A 44 -1.04 -13.31 5.04
N GLU A 45 -1.98 -14.24 4.85
CA GLU A 45 -2.51 -14.57 3.53
C GLU A 45 -3.63 -13.60 3.18
N ALA A 46 -3.49 -12.92 2.04
CA ALA A 46 -4.51 -12.03 1.53
C ALA A 46 -5.71 -12.83 0.98
N SER A 47 -6.83 -12.15 0.76
CA SER A 47 -8.02 -12.77 0.16
C SER A 47 -7.75 -13.23 -1.28
N ALA A 48 -8.62 -14.10 -1.80
CA ALA A 48 -8.49 -14.68 -3.15
C ALA A 48 -8.40 -13.62 -4.26
N GLY A 49 -8.99 -12.43 -4.08
CA GLY A 49 -8.87 -11.33 -5.04
C GLY A 49 -7.45 -10.73 -5.11
N TRP A 50 -6.68 -10.84 -4.03
CA TRP A 50 -5.35 -10.24 -3.89
C TRP A 50 -4.23 -11.23 -4.21
N GLN A 51 -4.42 -12.51 -3.89
CA GLN A 51 -3.43 -13.59 -4.12
C GLN A 51 -2.01 -13.21 -3.66
N ALA A 52 -1.89 -12.71 -2.44
CA ALA A 52 -0.64 -12.21 -1.90
C ALA A 52 -0.34 -12.74 -0.50
N GLN A 53 0.94 -12.71 -0.13
CA GLN A 53 1.40 -12.85 1.24
C GLN A 53 1.94 -11.51 1.73
N SER A 54 1.57 -11.13 2.95
CA SER A 54 1.91 -9.84 3.52
C SER A 54 2.56 -9.99 4.89
N VAL A 55 3.57 -9.15 5.16
CA VAL A 55 4.12 -8.94 6.50
C VAL A 55 4.14 -7.45 6.81
N TYR A 56 3.59 -7.09 7.97
CA TYR A 56 3.41 -5.70 8.38
C TYR A 56 4.38 -5.32 9.49
N PHE A 57 4.82 -4.07 9.52
CA PHE A 57 5.71 -3.51 10.52
C PHE A 57 5.50 -1.99 10.63
N ARG A 58 6.10 -1.36 11.65
CA ARG A 58 6.03 0.10 11.82
C ARG A 58 7.36 0.75 11.44
N ALA A 59 7.28 1.83 10.68
CA ALA A 59 8.37 2.79 10.55
C ALA A 59 8.57 3.56 11.87
N PRO A 60 9.75 4.19 12.08
CA PRO A 60 10.00 5.00 13.27
C PRO A 60 9.05 6.19 13.46
N ASP A 61 8.48 6.72 12.37
CA ASP A 61 7.52 7.82 12.38
C ASP A 61 6.07 7.37 12.65
N GLY A 62 5.80 6.06 12.70
CA GLY A 62 4.46 5.51 12.91
C GLY A 62 3.81 4.93 11.65
N THR A 63 4.34 5.21 10.45
CA THR A 63 3.84 4.69 9.17
C THR A 63 3.68 3.18 9.23
N VAL A 64 2.53 2.67 8.78
CA VAL A 64 2.27 1.23 8.69
C VAL A 64 2.84 0.72 7.38
N LEU A 65 3.96 0.01 7.47
CA LEU A 65 4.65 -0.55 6.32
C LEU A 65 4.27 -2.01 6.10
N GLU A 66 4.26 -2.41 4.85
CA GLU A 66 3.99 -3.77 4.39
C GLU A 66 5.05 -4.22 3.38
N LEU A 67 5.53 -5.46 3.51
CA LEU A 67 6.13 -6.18 2.39
C LEU A 67 5.08 -7.13 1.84
N ILE A 68 4.76 -6.98 0.55
CA ILE A 68 3.71 -7.75 -0.11
C ILE A 68 4.27 -8.57 -1.28
N ALA A 69 4.10 -9.88 -1.22
CA ALA A 69 4.47 -10.82 -2.27
C ALA A 69 3.22 -11.19 -3.09
N ARG A 70 3.02 -10.55 -4.24
CA ARG A 70 1.88 -10.84 -5.13
C ARG A 70 2.20 -12.01 -6.05
N ARG A 71 1.39 -13.06 -6.01
CA ARG A 71 1.60 -14.28 -6.82
C ARG A 71 1.34 -14.08 -8.31
N ARG A 72 0.64 -13.02 -8.70
CA ARG A 72 0.33 -12.70 -10.10
C ARG A 72 1.40 -11.88 -10.80
N LEU A 73 2.31 -11.25 -10.05
CA LEU A 73 3.40 -10.49 -10.65
C LEU A 73 4.53 -11.43 -11.07
N ALA A 74 5.11 -11.13 -12.23
CA ALA A 74 6.31 -11.81 -12.70
C ALA A 74 7.53 -11.40 -11.85
N GLY A 75 8.49 -12.32 -11.72
CA GLY A 75 9.71 -12.11 -10.96
C GLY A 75 9.72 -12.99 -9.73
N ASP A 76 10.50 -14.07 -9.83
CA ASP A 76 10.79 -14.97 -8.72
C ASP A 76 12.15 -14.61 -8.13
N LEU A 77 12.27 -14.75 -6.81
CA LEU A 77 13.56 -14.70 -6.15
C LEU A 77 14.37 -15.98 -6.42
N GLY A 78 13.68 -17.09 -6.73
CA GLY A 78 14.31 -18.40 -7.00
C GLY A 78 14.98 -18.93 -5.74
N ASP A 79 16.20 -19.47 -5.85
CA ASP A 79 16.98 -19.97 -4.70
C ASP A 79 17.77 -18.86 -3.97
N THR A 80 17.65 -17.61 -4.40
CA THR A 80 18.42 -16.50 -3.83
C THR A 80 17.97 -16.19 -2.40
N ALA A 81 18.92 -15.81 -1.55
CA ALA A 81 18.60 -15.31 -0.21
C ALA A 81 17.84 -13.97 -0.30
N PHE A 82 16.82 -13.81 0.54
CA PHE A 82 16.09 -12.54 0.61
C PHE A 82 16.96 -11.46 1.25
N GLY A 83 16.85 -10.23 0.74
CA GLY A 83 17.52 -9.05 1.27
C GLY A 83 17.01 -7.77 0.61
N PRO A 84 17.62 -6.61 0.92
CA PRO A 84 17.18 -5.31 0.39
C PRO A 84 17.10 -5.26 -1.14
N GLN A 85 17.93 -6.04 -1.84
CA GLN A 85 17.92 -6.17 -3.30
C GLN A 85 16.63 -6.78 -3.87
N ALA A 86 15.81 -7.41 -3.03
CA ALA A 86 14.52 -8.01 -3.40
C ALA A 86 13.34 -7.08 -3.12
N LEU A 87 13.57 -5.82 -2.72
CA LEU A 87 12.54 -4.79 -2.61
C LEU A 87 12.35 -4.15 -4.00
N LEU A 88 11.18 -4.34 -4.61
CA LEU A 88 10.97 -4.04 -6.04
C LEU A 88 10.40 -2.64 -6.27
N ALA A 89 9.30 -2.31 -5.62
CA ALA A 89 8.59 -1.05 -5.84
C ALA A 89 7.64 -0.72 -4.67
N VAL A 90 7.39 0.57 -4.44
CA VAL A 90 6.21 0.98 -3.67
C VAL A 90 4.99 0.71 -4.54
N SER A 91 4.11 -0.16 -4.07
CA SER A 91 2.96 -0.66 -4.84
C SER A 91 1.62 -0.43 -4.18
N GLU A 92 1.60 0.04 -2.93
CA GLU A 92 0.38 0.50 -2.29
C GLU A 92 0.63 1.81 -1.57
N VAL A 93 -0.27 2.77 -1.78
CA VAL A 93 -0.29 4.03 -1.05
C VAL A 93 -1.66 4.19 -0.41
N GLY A 94 -1.69 4.28 0.91
CA GLY A 94 -2.90 4.55 1.69
C GLY A 94 -3.39 5.98 1.48
N LEU A 95 -4.68 6.16 1.24
CA LEU A 95 -5.35 7.45 1.17
C LEU A 95 -6.59 7.44 2.06
N ALA A 96 -6.59 8.27 3.10
CA ALA A 96 -7.77 8.51 3.91
C ALA A 96 -8.74 9.46 3.18
N VAL A 97 -9.98 9.01 3.01
CA VAL A 97 -11.00 9.75 2.26
C VAL A 97 -12.31 9.85 3.06
N PRO A 98 -13.12 10.90 2.85
CA PRO A 98 -14.40 11.02 3.53
C PRO A 98 -15.42 9.98 3.06
N ASP A 99 -15.39 9.64 1.76
CA ASP A 99 -16.21 8.60 1.15
C ASP A 99 -15.41 7.77 0.14
N VAL A 100 -15.29 6.47 0.44
CA VAL A 100 -14.48 5.52 -0.33
C VAL A 100 -15.06 5.27 -1.72
N ALA A 101 -16.37 5.11 -1.84
CA ALA A 101 -17.00 4.79 -3.12
C ALA A 101 -16.92 6.00 -4.08
N VAL A 102 -17.16 7.21 -3.54
CA VAL A 102 -17.01 8.45 -4.32
C VAL A 102 -15.57 8.65 -4.76
N ALA A 103 -14.59 8.46 -3.87
CA ALA A 103 -13.17 8.58 -4.22
C ALA A 103 -12.78 7.58 -5.33
N ALA A 104 -13.19 6.31 -5.21
CA ALA A 104 -12.91 5.29 -6.21
C ALA A 104 -13.50 5.67 -7.59
N THR A 105 -14.77 6.08 -7.64
CA THR A 105 -15.41 6.52 -8.90
C THR A 105 -14.70 7.74 -9.51
N ARG A 106 -14.26 8.69 -8.68
CA ARG A 106 -13.53 9.87 -9.15
C ARG A 106 -12.18 9.50 -9.75
N LEU A 107 -11.43 8.61 -9.09
CA LEU A 107 -10.14 8.09 -9.56
C LEU A 107 -10.28 7.27 -10.85
N GLU A 108 -11.32 6.45 -10.95
CA GLU A 108 -11.62 5.69 -12.17
C GLU A 108 -11.92 6.63 -13.35
N ARG A 109 -12.76 7.65 -13.13
CA ARG A 109 -13.11 8.61 -14.19
C ARG A 109 -11.93 9.47 -14.64
N ALA A 110 -11.09 9.90 -13.69
CA ALA A 110 -9.98 10.80 -13.99
C ALA A 110 -8.77 10.07 -14.58
N LEU A 111 -8.45 8.89 -14.04
CA LEU A 111 -7.17 8.21 -14.27
C LEU A 111 -7.33 6.74 -14.70
N GLY A 112 -8.56 6.26 -14.95
CA GLY A 112 -8.80 4.88 -15.36
C GLY A 112 -8.51 3.83 -14.29
N LEU A 113 -8.30 4.22 -13.04
CA LEU A 113 -7.97 3.32 -11.93
C LEU A 113 -9.22 2.54 -11.49
N ARG A 114 -9.30 1.26 -11.88
CA ARG A 114 -10.45 0.39 -11.60
C ARG A 114 -10.40 -0.18 -10.20
N ALA A 115 -11.55 -0.57 -9.66
CA ALA A 115 -11.60 -1.29 -8.39
C ALA A 115 -10.84 -2.62 -8.44
N PHE A 116 -10.07 -2.90 -7.38
CA PHE A 116 -9.22 -4.08 -7.27
C PHE A 116 -9.66 -4.98 -6.10
N GLY A 117 -9.66 -6.29 -6.33
CA GLY A 117 -9.98 -7.29 -5.30
C GLY A 117 -11.44 -7.36 -4.85
N GLY A 118 -12.30 -6.48 -5.35
CA GLY A 118 -13.75 -6.43 -5.08
C GLY A 118 -14.31 -5.01 -5.20
N PRO A 119 -15.65 -4.85 -5.15
CA PRO A 119 -16.26 -3.52 -5.12
C PRO A 119 -15.87 -2.77 -3.84
N PRO A 120 -15.63 -1.44 -3.90
CA PRO A 120 -15.38 -0.63 -2.73
C PRO A 120 -16.55 -0.68 -1.75
N SER A 121 -16.25 -0.81 -0.46
CA SER A 121 -17.23 -0.73 0.62
C SER A 121 -17.34 0.69 1.17
N SER A 122 -18.19 0.90 2.17
CA SER A 122 -18.30 2.18 2.87
C SER A 122 -17.04 2.59 3.65
N SER A 123 -16.13 1.65 3.94
CA SER A 123 -14.97 1.88 4.83
C SER A 123 -13.60 1.55 4.20
N PHE A 124 -13.57 0.74 3.15
CA PHE A 124 -12.35 0.27 2.50
C PHE A 124 -12.59 -0.06 1.03
N GLY A 125 -11.62 0.26 0.18
CA GLY A 125 -11.52 -0.19 -1.21
C GLY A 125 -10.09 -0.01 -1.72
N ALA A 126 -9.75 -0.66 -2.83
CA ALA A 126 -8.50 -0.44 -3.53
C ALA A 126 -8.79 -0.15 -5.00
N VAL A 127 -8.01 0.73 -5.62
CA VAL A 127 -8.10 1.03 -7.06
C VAL A 127 -6.73 0.96 -7.72
N GLY A 128 -6.68 0.46 -8.96
CA GLY A 128 -5.45 0.19 -9.70
C GLY A 128 -5.37 -1.28 -10.14
N ASP A 129 -4.17 -1.83 -10.15
CA ASP A 129 -3.89 -3.21 -10.54
C ASP A 129 -2.78 -3.84 -9.68
N ASP A 130 -2.30 -5.03 -10.06
CA ASP A 130 -1.26 -5.73 -9.29
C ASP A 130 0.07 -4.94 -9.20
N GLU A 131 0.38 -4.06 -10.16
CA GLU A 131 1.63 -3.28 -10.13
C GLU A 131 1.54 -2.07 -9.19
N GLY A 132 0.35 -1.47 -9.06
CA GLY A 132 0.16 -0.30 -8.21
C GLY A 132 -1.29 -0.09 -7.79
N LEU A 133 -1.50 0.10 -6.49
CA LEU A 133 -2.80 0.37 -5.88
C LEU A 133 -2.78 1.66 -5.06
N LEU A 134 -3.91 2.36 -5.12
CA LEU A 134 -4.30 3.28 -4.07
C LEU A 134 -5.25 2.56 -3.11
N VAL A 135 -4.87 2.49 -1.84
CA VAL A 135 -5.66 1.85 -0.79
C VAL A 135 -6.51 2.93 -0.12
N LEU A 136 -7.80 2.93 -0.42
CA LEU A 136 -8.75 3.92 0.04
C LEU A 136 -9.39 3.46 1.35
N VAL A 137 -9.29 4.27 2.39
CA VAL A 137 -9.96 4.02 3.68
C VAL A 137 -10.79 5.22 4.10
N ARG A 138 -11.91 4.97 4.77
CA ARG A 138 -12.65 6.06 5.41
C ARG A 138 -11.78 6.71 6.48
N THR A 139 -11.71 8.04 6.48
CA THR A 139 -11.03 8.80 7.54
C THR A 139 -11.54 8.35 8.91
N GLY A 140 -10.62 8.13 9.86
CA GLY A 140 -10.93 7.57 11.18
C GLY A 140 -10.89 6.04 11.25
N ARG A 141 -10.74 5.34 10.12
CA ARG A 141 -10.53 3.88 10.11
C ARG A 141 -9.11 3.55 10.55
N THR A 142 -8.93 2.53 11.39
CA THR A 142 -7.61 2.01 11.73
C THR A 142 -6.99 1.24 10.56
N TRP A 143 -5.70 1.48 10.28
CA TRP A 143 -4.93 0.69 9.34
C TRP A 143 -4.79 -0.74 9.83
N PHE A 144 -5.11 -1.70 8.96
CA PHE A 144 -4.85 -3.10 9.22
C PHE A 144 -3.32 -3.35 9.24
N PRO A 145 -2.78 -4.25 10.08
CA PRO A 145 -3.45 -5.01 11.15
C PRO A 145 -3.39 -4.32 12.53
N THR A 146 -3.13 -3.01 12.56
CA THR A 146 -2.96 -2.25 13.81
C THR A 146 -4.28 -2.08 14.57
N ARG A 147 -4.18 -1.57 15.81
CA ARG A 147 -5.34 -1.20 16.65
C ARG A 147 -5.37 0.29 17.00
N ASP A 148 -4.32 1.01 16.59
CA ASP A 148 -3.94 2.33 17.10
C ASP A 148 -3.52 3.30 15.99
N ALA A 149 -3.14 2.83 14.79
CA ALA A 149 -2.84 3.73 13.67
C ALA A 149 -4.14 4.11 12.95
N VAL A 150 -4.72 5.24 13.33
CA VAL A 150 -5.94 5.79 12.73
C VAL A 150 -5.57 6.54 11.45
N ALA A 151 -6.22 6.19 10.34
CA ALA A 151 -6.01 6.87 9.06
C ALA A 151 -6.65 8.26 9.07
N GLY A 152 -5.86 9.26 8.69
CA GLY A 152 -6.29 10.64 8.52
C GLY A 152 -5.72 11.25 7.23
N PRO A 153 -6.23 12.40 6.77
CA PRO A 153 -5.66 13.11 5.63
C PRO A 153 -4.22 13.54 5.95
N GLU A 154 -3.29 13.18 5.07
CA GLU A 154 -1.90 13.64 5.10
C GLU A 154 -1.51 14.22 3.74
N GLU A 155 -0.53 15.11 3.74
CA GLU A 155 0.03 15.67 2.50
C GLU A 155 0.79 14.58 1.74
N VAL A 156 0.21 14.13 0.62
CA VAL A 156 0.77 13.05 -0.19
C VAL A 156 0.57 13.37 -1.68
N HIS A 157 1.66 13.30 -2.43
CA HIS A 157 1.64 13.41 -3.89
C HIS A 157 1.99 12.06 -4.52
N VAL A 158 1.02 11.43 -5.16
CA VAL A 158 1.22 10.16 -5.88
C VAL A 158 1.30 10.43 -7.37
N ARG A 159 2.34 9.91 -8.02
CA ARG A 159 2.46 9.92 -9.48
C ARG A 159 2.42 8.50 -10.01
N ILE A 160 1.48 8.22 -10.89
CA ILE A 160 1.22 6.89 -11.45
C ILE A 160 1.50 6.94 -12.96
N SER A 161 2.38 6.05 -13.43
CA SER A 161 2.63 5.88 -14.86
C SER A 161 1.64 4.90 -15.47
N GLY A 162 1.46 4.93 -16.80
CA GLY A 162 0.61 3.95 -17.50
C GLY A 162 -0.90 4.21 -17.38
N THR A 163 -1.27 5.40 -16.92
CA THR A 163 -2.65 5.87 -16.82
C THR A 163 -2.89 7.01 -17.82
N PRO A 164 -4.16 7.34 -18.15
CA PRO A 164 -4.49 8.61 -18.78
C PRO A 164 -3.87 9.80 -18.05
N ALA A 165 -3.42 10.79 -18.81
CA ALA A 165 -2.89 12.02 -18.24
C ALA A 165 -3.99 12.77 -17.47
N GLY A 166 -3.71 13.12 -16.22
CA GLY A 166 -4.67 13.82 -15.38
C GLY A 166 -4.11 14.09 -13.99
N SER A 167 -4.79 14.95 -13.24
CA SER A 167 -4.48 15.19 -11.84
C SER A 167 -5.77 15.37 -11.07
N ILE A 168 -5.83 14.80 -9.87
CA ILE A 168 -7.00 14.86 -9.01
C ILE A 168 -6.61 15.07 -7.56
N ASP A 169 -7.25 16.07 -6.95
CA ASP A 169 -7.28 16.22 -5.50
C ASP A 169 -8.32 15.25 -4.91
N VAL A 170 -7.84 14.38 -4.02
CA VAL A 170 -8.63 13.29 -3.43
C VAL A 170 -9.32 13.74 -2.14
N ASN A 171 -8.67 14.57 -1.32
CA ASN A 171 -9.15 14.91 0.04
C ASN A 171 -8.72 16.30 0.58
N GLY A 172 -8.16 17.17 -0.26
CA GLY A 172 -7.63 18.49 0.09
C GLY A 172 -6.14 18.52 0.43
N LEU A 173 -5.52 17.35 0.71
CA LEU A 173 -4.08 17.22 1.02
C LEU A 173 -3.38 16.19 0.13
N ALA A 174 -4.12 15.23 -0.41
CA ALA A 174 -3.59 14.19 -1.28
C ALA A 174 -3.93 14.45 -2.75
N THR A 175 -2.90 14.51 -3.59
CA THR A 175 -3.03 14.64 -5.04
C THR A 175 -2.52 13.40 -5.75
N VAL A 176 -3.30 12.89 -6.71
CA VAL A 176 -2.88 11.79 -7.60
C VAL A 176 -2.77 12.32 -9.02
N THR A 177 -1.60 12.12 -9.63
CA THR A 177 -1.32 12.52 -11.00
C THR A 177 -0.99 11.30 -11.85
N GLY A 178 -1.68 11.16 -12.98
CA GLY A 178 -1.46 10.12 -13.97
C GLY A 178 -0.83 10.64 -15.26
N GLY A 179 -0.29 9.73 -16.05
CA GLY A 179 0.26 10.03 -17.38
C GLY A 179 1.28 9.01 -17.86
N SER A 180 1.84 9.27 -19.03
CA SER A 180 2.99 8.50 -19.54
C SER A 180 4.20 8.68 -18.63
N PRO A 181 5.12 7.70 -18.56
CA PRO A 181 6.42 7.92 -17.96
C PRO A 181 7.02 9.16 -18.62
N THR A 182 7.29 10.21 -17.84
CA THR A 182 8.17 11.28 -18.31
C THR A 182 9.49 10.59 -18.64
N GLY A 183 9.83 10.52 -19.93
CA GLY A 183 11.09 9.92 -20.36
C GLY A 183 12.22 10.50 -19.53
N GLN A 184 12.91 9.64 -18.79
CA GLN A 184 14.22 10.01 -18.25
C GLN A 184 15.12 10.12 -19.48
N ALA A 185 15.52 11.34 -19.81
CA ALA A 185 16.65 11.61 -20.68
C ALA A 185 17.95 11.22 -19.97
#